data_AF-A0A2V8DN11-F1
#
_entry.id   AF-A0A2V8DN11-F1
#
_cell.length_a   1.000
_cell.length_b   1.000
_cell.length_c   1.000
_cell.angle_alpha   90.00
_cell.angle_beta   90.00
_cell.angle_gamma   90.00
#
_symmetry.space_group_name_H-M   'P 1'
#
loop_
_entity.id
_entity.type
_entity.pdbx_description
1 polymer ?
#
loop_
_entity_poly.entity_id
_entity_poly.type
_entity_poly.pdbx_seq_one_letter_code
_entity_poly.pdbx_strand_id
1 'polypeptide(L)'
;MPNPANFIPVDLRNKLDADADRAAQAGDRNCAHVLRQLAAYKGNDAPQFARDIGADACTARYASALELMKLVVMAEADKEERRGRSKL
;
A
#
# COMPACT_ATOMS: atom_id res chain seq x y z
N MET A 1 11.71 -16.12 6.94
CA MET A 1 10.71 -15.93 5.86
C MET A 1 10.43 -14.44 5.74
N PRO A 2 10.34 -13.85 4.53
CA PRO A 2 9.87 -12.47 4.37
C PRO A 2 8.51 -12.35 5.04
N ASN A 3 8.34 -11.35 5.90
CA ASN A 3 7.05 -11.08 6.52
C ASN A 3 6.08 -10.70 5.37
N PRO A 4 5.01 -11.48 5.11
CA PRO A 4 4.08 -11.17 4.03
C PRO A 4 3.45 -9.78 4.18
N ALA A 5 3.51 -9.19 5.38
CA ALA A 5 3.03 -7.84 5.67
C ALA A 5 3.90 -6.70 5.08
N ASN A 6 5.13 -6.97 4.64
CA ASN A 6 6.04 -5.94 4.14
C ASN A 6 6.02 -5.79 2.60
N PHE A 7 5.26 -6.63 1.90
CA PHE A 7 5.20 -6.67 0.44
C PHE A 7 3.78 -6.43 -0.04
N ILE A 8 3.63 -5.92 -1.26
CA ILE A 8 2.32 -5.82 -1.91
C ILE A 8 2.07 -7.13 -2.69
N PRO A 9 1.02 -7.91 -2.35
CA PRO A 9 0.67 -9.12 -3.10
C PRO A 9 0.48 -8.84 -4.59
N VAL A 10 0.77 -9.81 -5.45
CA VAL A 10 0.62 -9.64 -6.91
C VAL A 10 -0.81 -9.28 -7.29
N ASP A 11 -1.80 -9.94 -6.69
CA ASP A 11 -3.21 -9.64 -6.96
C ASP A 11 -3.57 -8.20 -6.59
N LEU A 12 -3.04 -7.70 -5.47
CA LEU A 12 -3.25 -6.32 -5.06
C LEU A 12 -2.54 -5.33 -5.99
N ARG A 13 -1.35 -5.66 -6.50
CA ARG A 13 -0.67 -4.84 -7.52
C ARG A 13 -1.50 -4.72 -8.80
N ASN A 14 -2.11 -5.82 -9.26
CA ASN A 14 -2.97 -5.79 -10.43
C ASN A 14 -4.24 -4.94 -10.20
N LYS A 15 -4.84 -5.02 -9.00
CA LYS A 15 -5.98 -4.15 -8.62
C LYS A 15 -5.57 -2.67 -8.57
N LEU A 16 -4.40 -2.36 -8.02
CA LEU A 16 -3.87 -1.00 -7.95
C LEU A 16 -3.64 -0.43 -9.35
N ASP A 17 -3.10 -1.22 -10.27
CA ASP A 17 -2.89 -0.81 -11.66
C ASP A 17 -4.22 -0.51 -12.38
N ALA A 18 -5.20 -1.40 -12.23
CA ALA A 18 -6.54 -1.20 -12.78
C ALA A 18 -7.22 0.05 -12.17
N ASP A 19 -7.10 0.27 -10.86
CA ASP A 19 -7.64 1.47 -10.21
C ASP A 19 -6.93 2.74 -10.66
N ALA A 20 -5.64 2.66 -10.97
CA ALA A 20 -4.90 3.79 -11.50
C ALA A 20 -5.39 4.20 -12.89
N ASP A 21 -5.71 3.23 -13.75
CA ASP A 21 -6.31 3.51 -15.05
C ASP A 21 -7.72 4.11 -14.92
N ARG A 22 -8.53 3.59 -13.98
CA ARG A 22 -9.84 4.20 -13.65
C ARG A 22 -9.68 5.63 -13.14
N ALA A 23 -8.68 5.89 -12.29
CA ALA A 23 -8.38 7.23 -11.77
C ALA A 23 -7.96 8.19 -12.89
N ALA A 24 -7.12 7.74 -13.82
CA ALA A 24 -6.71 8.54 -14.96
C ALA A 24 -7.89 8.91 -15.86
N GLN A 25 -8.80 7.96 -16.13
CA GLN A 25 -10.02 8.18 -16.93
C GLN A 25 -10.99 9.15 -16.25
N ALA A 26 -11.09 9.11 -14.91
CA ALA A 26 -11.93 10.01 -14.12
C ALA A 26 -11.32 11.42 -13.93
N GLY A 27 -10.08 11.64 -14.37
CA GLY A 27 -9.36 12.91 -14.20
C GLY A 27 -8.64 13.07 -12.86
N ASP A 28 -8.67 12.06 -11.97
CA ASP A 28 -7.90 12.05 -10.72
C ASP A 28 -6.44 11.63 -11.00
N ARG A 29 -5.70 12.55 -11.61
CA ARG A 29 -4.30 12.31 -12.03
C ARG A 29 -3.37 12.04 -10.85
N ASN A 30 -3.67 12.59 -9.67
CA ASN A 30 -2.85 12.38 -8.48
C ASN A 30 -2.99 10.93 -7.99
N CYS A 31 -4.22 10.45 -7.79
CA CYS A 31 -4.41 9.06 -7.38
C CYS A 31 -3.98 8.07 -8.46
N ALA A 32 -4.16 8.38 -9.75
CA ALA A 32 -3.61 7.56 -10.82
C ALA A 32 -2.09 7.39 -10.69
N HIS A 33 -1.36 8.46 -10.37
CA HIS A 33 0.09 8.40 -10.21
C HIS A 33 0.51 7.59 -8.98
N VAL A 34 -0.13 7.83 -7.82
CA VAL A 34 0.14 7.09 -6.58
C VAL A 34 -0.13 5.59 -6.76
N LEU A 35 -1.30 5.23 -7.31
CA LEU A 35 -1.70 3.84 -7.51
C LEU A 35 -0.77 3.09 -8.47
N ARG A 36 -0.29 3.73 -9.55
CA ARG A 36 0.72 3.14 -10.44
C ARG A 36 2.05 2.87 -9.75
N GLN A 37 2.52 3.81 -8.93
CA GLN A 37 3.75 3.61 -8.18
C GLN A 37 3.64 2.43 -7.20
N LEU A 38 2.48 2.28 -6.54
CA LEU A 38 2.20 1.14 -5.67
C LEU A 38 2.15 -0.18 -6.46
N ALA A 39 1.48 -0.20 -7.61
CA ALA A 39 1.42 -1.38 -8.47
C ALA A 39 2.81 -1.83 -8.94
N ALA A 40 3.67 -0.87 -9.27
CA ALA A 40 5.04 -1.12 -9.72
C ALA A 40 6.00 -1.49 -8.58
N TYR A 41 5.64 -1.28 -7.31
CA TYR A 41 6.55 -1.50 -6.19
C TYR A 41 6.99 -2.97 -6.07
N LYS A 42 8.32 -3.18 -6.07
CA LYS A 42 8.99 -4.48 -5.91
C LYS A 42 9.87 -4.56 -4.65
N GLY A 43 9.90 -3.50 -3.83
CA GLY A 43 10.74 -3.45 -2.63
C GLY A 43 10.17 -4.24 -1.45
N ASN A 44 10.89 -4.16 -0.33
CA ASN A 44 10.66 -4.95 0.88
C ASN A 44 10.07 -4.14 2.05
N ASP A 45 9.63 -2.90 1.81
CA ASP A 45 8.99 -2.05 2.83
C ASP A 45 7.81 -1.27 2.23
N ALA A 46 6.84 -2.02 1.73
CA ALA A 46 5.59 -1.48 1.20
C ALA A 46 4.85 -0.54 2.18
N PRO A 47 4.83 -0.81 3.51
CA PRO A 47 4.21 0.09 4.47
C PRO A 47 4.80 1.51 4.46
N GLN A 48 6.13 1.60 4.53
CA GLN A 48 6.81 2.90 4.51
C GLN A 48 6.62 3.59 3.15
N PHE A 49 6.81 2.85 2.06
CA PHE A 49 6.64 3.40 0.71
C PHE A 49 5.23 3.96 0.48
N ALA A 50 4.19 3.24 0.90
CA ALA A 50 2.80 3.68 0.74
C ALA A 50 2.50 4.99 1.49
N ARG A 51 3.12 5.19 2.66
CA ARG A 51 3.02 6.45 3.41
C ARG A 51 3.77 7.58 2.73
N ASP A 52 5.00 7.32 2.31
CA ASP A 52 5.88 8.34 1.73
C ASP A 52 5.27 8.98 0.48
N ILE A 53 4.48 8.21 -0.29
CA ILE A 53 3.80 8.69 -1.49
C ILE A 53 2.34 9.11 -1.27
N GLY A 54 1.83 9.07 -0.04
CA GLY A 54 0.48 9.54 0.31
C GLY A 54 -0.67 8.64 -0.16
N ALA A 55 -0.54 7.32 -0.05
CA ALA A 55 -1.58 6.37 -0.47
C ALA A 55 -2.92 6.52 0.29
N ASP A 56 -2.88 7.06 1.51
CA ASP A 56 -4.04 7.30 2.37
C ASP A 56 -5.07 8.26 1.73
N ALA A 57 -4.59 9.27 1.02
CA ALA A 57 -5.44 10.25 0.32
C ALA A 57 -6.36 9.61 -0.75
N CYS A 58 -5.96 8.45 -1.28
CA CYS A 58 -6.70 7.74 -2.32
C CYS A 58 -7.68 6.70 -1.77
N THR A 59 -7.65 6.41 -0.46
CA THR A 59 -8.46 5.35 0.16
C THR A 59 -9.97 5.61 0.12
N ALA A 60 -10.38 6.87 0.10
CA ALA A 60 -11.80 7.25 0.02
C ALA A 60 -12.44 6.93 -1.34
N ARG A 61 -11.63 6.82 -2.41
CA ARG A 61 -12.10 6.67 -3.79
C ARG A 61 -11.74 5.33 -4.42
N TYR A 62 -10.67 4.69 -3.95
CA TYR A 62 -10.13 3.47 -4.56
C TYR A 62 -10.01 2.36 -3.53
N ALA A 63 -10.74 1.27 -3.76
CA ALA A 63 -10.78 0.12 -2.85
C ALA A 63 -9.40 -0.55 -2.73
N SER A 64 -8.60 -0.58 -3.80
CA SER A 64 -7.24 -1.11 -3.76
C SER A 64 -6.31 -0.32 -2.84
N ALA A 65 -6.44 1.02 -2.79
CA ALA A 65 -5.70 1.85 -1.85
C ALA A 65 -6.10 1.55 -0.40
N LEU A 66 -7.40 1.37 -0.14
CA LEU A 66 -7.89 1.00 1.19
C LEU A 66 -7.39 -0.39 1.61
N GLU A 67 -7.42 -1.36 0.71
CA GLU A 67 -6.91 -2.72 0.94
C GLU A 67 -5.41 -2.68 1.27
N LEU A 68 -4.63 -1.88 0.52
CA LEU A 68 -3.21 -1.66 0.83
C LEU A 68 -3.02 -1.04 2.21
N MET A 69 -3.73 0.04 2.54
CA MET A 69 -3.56 0.72 3.83
C MET A 69 -3.94 -0.15 5.03
N LYS A 70 -4.86 -1.10 4.87
CA LYS A 70 -5.12 -2.13 5.89
C LYS A 70 -3.90 -3.03 6.12
N LEU A 71 -3.21 -3.45 5.05
CA LEU A 71 -1.97 -4.23 5.16
C LEU A 71 -0.87 -3.42 5.85
N VAL A 72 -0.75 -2.12 5.53
CA VAL A 72 0.19 -1.20 6.17
C VAL A 72 -0.03 -1.15 7.69
N VAL A 73 -1.27 -0.93 8.13
CA VAL A 73 -1.62 -0.89 9.56
C VAL A 73 -1.32 -2.22 10.25
N MET A 74 -1.64 -3.35 9.62
CA MET A 74 -1.33 -4.67 10.17
C MET A 74 0.19 -4.92 10.30
N ALA A 75 0.97 -4.51 9.29
CA ALA A 75 2.42 -4.66 9.29
C ALA A 75 3.07 -3.85 10.42
N GLU A 76 2.52 -2.67 10.71
CA GLU A 76 3.03 -1.80 11.76
C GLU A 76 2.66 -2.27 13.15
N ALA A 77 1.44 -2.78 13.34
CA ALA A 77 1.04 -3.41 14.59
C ALA A 77 1.97 -4.60 14.93
N ASP A 78 2.31 -5.44 13.94
CA ASP A 78 3.27 -6.54 14.12
C ASP A 78 4.71 -6.03 14.38
N LYS A 79 5.15 -4.96 13.71
CA LYS A 79 6.45 -4.31 13.99
C LYS A 79 6.51 -3.80 15.45
N GLU A 80 5.44 -3.17 15.93
CA GLU A 80 5.38 -2.61 17.29
C GLU A 80 5.33 -3.72 18.36
N GLU A 81 4.54 -4.77 18.14
CA GLU A 81 4.49 -5.93 19.04
C GLU A 81 5.86 -6.60 19.19
N ARG A 82 6.59 -6.79 18.09
CA ARG A 82 7.95 -7.34 18.12
C ARG A 82 8.92 -6.43 18.86
N ARG A 83 8.83 -5.11 18.66
CA ARG A 83 9.65 -4.13 19.39
C ARG A 83 9.37 -4.14 20.88
N GLY A 84 8.11 -4.29 21.29
CA GLY A 84 7.72 -4.42 22.69
C GLY A 84 8.25 -5.71 23.33
N ARG A 85 8.16 -6.84 22.62
CA ARG A 85 8.67 -8.14 23.09
C ARG A 85 10.20 -8.20 23.19
N SER A 86 10.94 -7.50 22.32
CA SER A 86 12.41 -7.45 22.39
C SER A 86 12.97 -6.51 23.47
N LYS A 87 12.12 -5.74 24.15
CA LYS A 87 12.50 -4.86 25.26
C LYS A 87 12.23 -5.47 26.65
N LEU A 88 11.73 -6.71 26.70
CA LEU A 88 11.52 -7.53 27.90
C LEU A 88 12.60 -8.61 27.99
#